data_AF-A0A1Y0KXE8-F1
#
_entry.id   AF-A0A1Y0KXE8-F1
#
_cell.length_a   1.000
_cell.length_b   1.000
_cell.length_c   1.000
_cell.angle_alpha   90.00
_cell.angle_beta   90.00
_cell.angle_gamma   90.00
#
_symmetry.space_group_name_H-M   'P 1'
#
loop_
_entity.id
_entity.type
_entity.pdbx_description
1 polymer ?
#
loop_
_entity_poly.entity_id
_entity_poly.type
_entity_poly.pdbx_seq_one_letter_code
_entity_poly.pdbx_strand_id
1 'polypeptide(L)'
;MTITHRFLQIAAVAMLLGGCTSKPIYNAQENFSSNMGISENQMQRAIVTALHDRQWKIQSVKPGQIEAEITVRGRHHAEVDIPYSPTSFEIRYRSSWGLDYKNGEIHGNYNRWVNRLRDNVLKELSIDPNIEALNNLGAVKRDVESPSYFAFQEGVERATQAGLLDGSIQFYLSGQPVPGSAHHIRTVTSSRKTNGANKSDKDACIWALQSALVALQSAAKKAGANAVIDIASIDQRSLYKDANNYQCNAGTFMASVALRGELVTLK
;
A
#
# COMPACT_ATOMS: atom_id res chain seq x y z
N MET A 1 24.37 39.94 69.03
CA MET A 1 25.00 39.38 67.81
C MET A 1 24.12 38.23 67.34
N THR A 2 23.18 38.50 66.43
CA THR A 2 23.25 38.23 64.96
C THR A 2 22.76 36.81 64.63
N ILE A 3 21.77 36.52 63.77
CA ILE A 3 20.99 37.28 62.78
C ILE A 3 19.67 36.51 62.55
N THR A 4 18.56 37.25 62.52
CA THR A 4 17.24 36.84 62.06
C THR A 4 17.15 36.83 60.52
N HIS A 5 16.20 36.05 59.98
CA HIS A 5 15.66 36.13 58.61
C HIS A 5 16.53 35.66 57.43
N ARG A 6 16.29 34.43 56.95
CA ARG A 6 16.19 34.11 55.50
C ARG A 6 15.09 33.07 55.24
N PHE A 7 13.89 33.32 55.78
CA PHE A 7 12.66 32.77 55.24
C PHE A 7 12.07 33.80 54.26
N LEU A 8 12.57 33.82 53.03
CA LEU A 8 11.85 34.26 51.82
C LEU A 8 12.82 34.14 50.63
N GLN A 9 12.25 33.79 49.47
CA GLN A 9 12.88 33.70 48.14
C GLN A 9 13.62 32.35 47.93
N ILE A 10 13.25 31.46 47.02
CA ILE A 10 12.62 31.61 45.71
C ILE A 10 11.76 30.35 45.48
N ALA A 11 10.44 30.49 45.63
CA ALA A 11 9.49 29.56 45.03
C ALA A 11 8.90 30.24 43.79
N ALA A 12 8.76 29.45 42.73
CA ALA A 12 8.03 29.69 41.50
C ALA A 12 8.73 30.52 40.39
N VAL A 13 8.51 30.00 39.18
CA VAL A 13 8.67 30.60 37.85
C VAL A 13 10.02 30.36 37.17
N ALA A 14 10.16 29.19 36.53
CA ALA A 14 10.77 29.03 35.19
C ALA A 14 10.60 27.59 34.63
N MET A 15 9.42 26.98 34.73
CA MET A 15 9.09 25.70 34.06
C MET A 15 7.93 25.88 33.07
N LEU A 16 8.06 26.83 32.12
CA LEU A 16 7.17 26.94 30.97
C LEU A 16 7.93 27.37 29.71
N LEU A 17 8.99 26.65 29.36
CA LEU A 17 9.48 26.62 27.98
C LEU A 17 9.06 25.30 27.34
N GLY A 18 7.75 25.08 27.27
CA GLY A 18 7.20 24.17 26.28
C GLY A 18 7.39 24.82 24.92
N GLY A 19 8.55 24.57 24.29
CA GLY A 19 8.86 25.14 22.99
C GLY A 19 7.76 24.79 21.98
N CYS A 20 7.08 25.81 21.46
CA CYS A 20 6.18 25.65 20.33
C CYS A 20 7.00 25.11 19.15
N THR A 21 6.85 23.83 18.83
CA THR A 21 7.54 23.21 17.69
C THR A 21 6.77 23.41 16.38
N SER A 22 5.97 24.48 16.29
CA SER A 22 5.22 24.83 15.09
C SER A 22 6.19 25.19 13.96
N LYS A 23 5.89 24.67 12.77
CA LYS A 23 6.65 24.87 11.53
C LYS A 23 5.67 25.16 10.41
N PRO A 24 6.06 25.90 9.37
CA PRO A 24 5.25 26.00 8.16
C PRO A 24 4.85 24.62 7.68
N ILE A 25 3.59 24.50 7.28
CA ILE A 25 3.05 23.23 6.82
C ILE A 25 3.78 22.75 5.58
N TYR A 26 4.14 21.47 5.58
CA TYR A 26 4.81 20.84 4.45
C TYR A 26 3.79 20.01 3.65
N ASN A 27 3.54 20.45 2.41
CA ASN A 27 2.84 19.65 1.41
C ASN A 27 3.90 19.08 0.45
N ALA A 28 4.06 17.77 0.44
CA ALA A 28 5.03 17.13 -0.47
C ALA A 28 4.48 17.17 -1.89
N GLN A 29 5.29 17.57 -2.87
CA GLN A 29 4.93 17.53 -4.28
C GLN A 29 6.09 16.94 -5.07
N GLU A 30 5.80 15.94 -5.89
CA GLU A 30 6.77 15.26 -6.75
C GLU A 30 6.27 15.24 -8.20
N ASN A 31 7.19 15.50 -9.13
CA ASN A 31 6.92 15.47 -10.57
C ASN A 31 7.91 14.54 -11.25
N PHE A 32 7.39 13.74 -12.18
CA PHE A 32 8.12 12.71 -12.91
C PHE A 32 8.06 13.01 -14.40
N SER A 33 9.15 12.75 -15.11
CA SER A 33 9.16 12.79 -16.57
C SER A 33 8.28 11.68 -17.16
N SER A 34 7.55 12.00 -18.23
CA SER A 34 6.66 11.06 -18.94
C SER A 34 7.40 9.83 -19.49
N ASN A 35 8.70 9.94 -19.74
CA ASN A 35 9.53 8.83 -20.20
C ASN A 35 9.76 7.72 -19.16
N MET A 36 9.45 7.95 -17.87
CA MET A 36 9.49 6.89 -16.86
C MET A 36 8.38 5.85 -17.06
N GLY A 37 7.35 6.13 -17.86
CA GLY A 37 6.32 5.16 -18.20
C GLY A 37 5.48 4.65 -17.02
N ILE A 38 5.43 5.40 -15.91
CA ILE A 38 4.64 5.05 -14.72
C ILE A 38 3.16 5.09 -15.12
N SER A 39 2.46 3.97 -14.97
CA SER A 39 1.01 3.95 -15.19
C SER A 39 0.25 4.54 -14.00
N GLU A 40 -0.98 5.03 -14.22
CA GLU A 40 -1.84 5.52 -13.12
C GLU A 40 -2.04 4.45 -12.03
N ASN A 41 -2.28 3.20 -12.44
CA ASN A 41 -2.40 2.08 -11.51
C ASN A 41 -1.09 1.83 -10.73
N GLN A 42 0.08 2.08 -11.33
CA GLN A 42 1.36 1.94 -10.63
C GLN A 42 1.57 3.07 -9.61
N MET A 43 1.24 4.31 -9.97
CA MET A 43 1.28 5.43 -9.04
C MET A 43 0.32 5.20 -7.86
N GLN A 44 -0.94 4.86 -8.15
CA GLN A 44 -1.94 4.53 -7.13
C GLN A 44 -1.44 3.44 -6.20
N ARG A 45 -0.91 2.33 -6.75
CA ARG A 45 -0.35 1.24 -5.95
C ARG A 45 0.78 1.72 -5.06
N ALA A 46 1.76 2.46 -5.59
CA ALA A 46 2.89 2.97 -4.81
C ALA A 46 2.42 3.85 -3.63
N ILE A 47 1.43 4.71 -3.85
CA ILE A 47 0.82 5.55 -2.80
C ILE A 47 0.12 4.69 -1.75
N VAL A 48 -0.74 3.75 -2.17
CA VAL A 48 -1.49 2.88 -1.24
C VAL A 48 -0.52 1.98 -0.45
N THR A 49 0.55 1.45 -1.06
CA THR A 49 1.61 0.72 -0.35
C THR A 49 2.26 1.60 0.70
N ALA A 50 2.67 2.81 0.32
CA ALA A 50 3.35 3.73 1.21
C ALA A 50 2.47 4.16 2.39
N LEU A 51 1.18 4.39 2.16
CA LEU A 51 0.19 4.69 3.20
C LEU A 51 0.09 3.57 4.22
N HIS A 52 -0.13 2.34 3.74
CA HIS A 52 -0.20 1.16 4.59
C HIS A 52 1.08 0.96 5.42
N ASP A 53 2.25 1.06 4.78
CA ASP A 53 3.57 0.92 5.43
C ASP A 53 3.84 1.97 6.50
N ARG A 54 3.23 3.14 6.35
CA ARG A 54 3.33 4.25 7.30
C ARG A 54 2.13 4.31 8.26
N GLN A 55 1.29 3.27 8.26
CA GLN A 55 0.12 3.13 9.12
C GLN A 55 -0.89 4.27 8.96
N TRP A 56 -0.93 4.88 7.77
CA TRP A 56 -2.03 5.73 7.37
C TRP A 56 -3.19 4.83 6.97
N LYS A 57 -4.38 5.16 7.47
CA LYS A 57 -5.62 4.51 7.08
C LYS A 57 -6.18 5.22 5.86
N ILE A 58 -6.49 4.45 4.84
CA ILE A 58 -7.14 4.95 3.63
C ILE A 58 -8.62 5.19 3.96
N GLN A 59 -9.09 6.41 3.69
CA GLN A 59 -10.50 6.77 3.83
C GLN A 59 -11.25 6.54 2.52
N SER A 60 -10.63 6.90 1.38
CA SER A 60 -11.18 6.64 0.06
C SER A 60 -10.09 6.57 -1.00
N VAL A 61 -10.38 5.83 -2.08
CA VAL A 61 -9.55 5.76 -3.29
C VAL A 61 -10.46 5.99 -4.49
N LYS A 62 -10.10 6.96 -5.31
CA LYS A 62 -10.73 7.26 -6.60
C LYS A 62 -9.61 7.44 -7.64
N PRO A 63 -9.90 7.24 -8.94
CA PRO A 63 -8.94 7.56 -9.99
C PRO A 63 -8.38 8.98 -9.82
N GLY A 64 -7.07 9.09 -9.71
CA GLY A 64 -6.33 10.34 -9.51
C GLY A 64 -6.44 11.00 -8.13
N GLN A 65 -7.11 10.38 -7.14
CA GLN A 65 -7.29 10.95 -5.80
C GLN A 65 -7.33 9.87 -4.71
N ILE A 66 -6.48 10.00 -3.69
CA ILE A 66 -6.56 9.18 -2.47
C ILE A 66 -6.74 10.08 -1.26
N GLU A 67 -7.58 9.67 -0.32
CA GLU A 67 -7.75 10.34 0.97
C GLU A 67 -7.28 9.42 2.08
N ALA A 68 -6.50 9.93 3.02
CA ALA A 68 -5.95 9.12 4.11
C ALA A 68 -5.84 9.89 5.42
N GLU A 69 -5.85 9.14 6.52
CA GLU A 69 -5.71 9.67 7.88
C GLU A 69 -4.65 8.91 8.67
N ILE A 70 -4.10 9.53 9.69
CA ILE A 70 -3.27 8.84 10.69
C ILE A 70 -3.63 9.34 12.08
N THR A 71 -3.73 8.42 13.04
CA THR A 71 -3.91 8.75 14.46
C THR A 71 -2.81 8.10 15.28
N VAL A 72 -1.97 8.91 15.91
CA VAL A 72 -0.81 8.44 16.69
C VAL A 72 -1.08 8.63 18.18
N ARG A 73 -0.97 7.53 18.95
CA ARG A 73 -1.16 7.49 20.41
C ARG A 73 -2.50 8.08 20.88
N GLY A 74 -3.52 8.07 20.02
CA GLY A 74 -4.87 8.59 20.32
C GLY A 74 -4.95 10.11 20.55
N ARG A 75 -3.87 10.87 20.31
CA ARG A 75 -3.79 12.30 20.69
C ARG A 75 -3.29 13.22 19.58
N HIS A 76 -2.79 12.67 18.48
CA HIS A 76 -2.34 13.44 17.33
C HIS A 76 -2.92 12.82 16.08
N HIS A 77 -3.58 13.64 15.27
CA HIS A 77 -4.25 13.18 14.08
C HIS A 77 -4.08 14.14 12.93
N ALA A 78 -3.94 13.59 11.73
CA ALA A 78 -3.89 14.33 10.50
C ALA A 78 -4.66 13.60 9.41
N GLU A 79 -5.29 14.37 8.54
CA GLU A 79 -5.90 13.92 7.31
C GLU A 79 -5.21 14.60 6.12
N VAL A 80 -5.03 13.85 5.05
CA VAL A 80 -4.40 14.32 3.82
C VAL A 80 -5.20 13.92 2.58
N ASP A 81 -5.14 14.80 1.59
CA ASP A 81 -5.59 14.57 0.23
C ASP A 81 -4.37 14.32 -0.67
N ILE A 82 -4.41 13.25 -1.45
CA ILE A 82 -3.29 12.81 -2.28
C ILE A 82 -3.75 12.74 -3.74
N PRO A 83 -3.82 13.88 -4.45
CA PRO A 83 -4.04 13.88 -5.88
C PRO A 83 -2.80 13.27 -6.57
N TYR A 84 -3.03 12.47 -7.61
CA TYR A 84 -1.95 11.83 -8.37
C TYR A 84 -2.29 11.66 -9.85
N SER A 85 -1.24 11.48 -10.64
CA SER A 85 -1.28 11.20 -12.06
C SER A 85 -0.14 10.24 -12.43
N PRO A 86 -0.07 9.74 -13.68
CA PRO A 86 1.11 9.04 -14.19
C PRO A 86 2.44 9.79 -13.98
N THR A 87 2.41 11.12 -13.88
CA THR A 87 3.61 11.98 -13.85
C THR A 87 3.75 12.82 -12.58
N SER A 88 2.89 12.66 -11.58
CA SER A 88 2.99 13.44 -10.35
C SER A 88 2.19 12.84 -9.20
N PHE A 89 2.57 13.19 -7.99
CA PHE A 89 1.68 13.10 -6.83
C PHE A 89 1.95 14.27 -5.87
N GLU A 90 0.95 14.60 -5.07
CA GLU A 90 1.07 15.57 -3.99
C GLU A 90 0.47 15.01 -2.70
N ILE A 91 1.00 15.36 -1.54
CA ILE A 91 0.39 15.06 -0.24
C ILE A 91 -0.02 16.39 0.38
N ARG A 92 -1.30 16.72 0.25
CA ARG A 92 -1.91 17.97 0.72
C ARG A 92 -2.50 17.79 2.09
N TYR A 93 -2.19 18.70 3.00
CA TYR A 93 -2.91 18.81 4.25
C TYR A 93 -4.40 19.07 4.02
N ARG A 94 -5.26 18.30 4.71
CA ARG A 94 -6.70 18.54 4.74
C ARG A 94 -7.16 19.07 6.09
N SER A 95 -6.85 18.35 7.18
CA SER A 95 -7.27 18.71 8.54
C SER A 95 -6.37 18.05 9.60
N SER A 96 -6.45 18.52 10.84
CA SER A 96 -5.79 17.88 11.98
C SER A 96 -6.38 18.27 13.32
N TRP A 97 -6.13 17.44 14.32
CA TRP A 97 -6.33 17.77 15.73
C TRP A 97 -5.14 17.28 16.56
N GLY A 98 -4.88 17.98 17.67
CA GLY A 98 -3.71 17.71 18.52
C GLY A 98 -2.35 17.97 17.85
N LEU A 99 -2.32 18.74 16.75
CA LEU A 99 -1.11 19.13 16.03
C LEU A 99 -0.90 20.65 15.99
N ASP A 100 -1.67 21.38 16.79
CA ASP A 100 -1.55 22.84 16.96
C ASP A 100 -1.54 23.62 15.63
N TYR A 101 -2.36 23.18 14.66
CA TYR A 101 -2.46 23.87 13.38
C TYR A 101 -3.04 25.27 13.57
N LYS A 102 -2.30 26.29 13.12
CA LYS A 102 -2.73 27.68 13.17
C LYS A 102 -2.00 28.49 12.10
N ASN A 103 -2.75 29.25 11.30
CA ASN A 103 -2.20 30.20 10.33
C ASN A 103 -1.15 29.60 9.37
N GLY A 104 -1.35 28.36 8.91
CA GLY A 104 -0.40 27.68 8.03
C GLY A 104 0.83 27.08 8.72
N GLU A 105 0.93 27.18 10.05
CA GLU A 105 1.91 26.44 10.84
C GLU A 105 1.28 25.22 11.50
N ILE A 106 2.09 24.19 11.74
CA ILE A 106 1.69 22.92 12.35
C ILE A 106 2.85 22.29 13.13
N HIS A 107 2.55 21.46 14.11
CA HIS A 107 3.55 20.71 14.87
C HIS A 107 4.46 19.90 13.94
N GLY A 108 5.78 19.98 14.11
CA GLY A 108 6.76 19.36 13.20
C GLY A 108 6.69 17.83 13.05
N ASN A 109 5.92 17.13 13.89
CA ASN A 109 5.57 15.71 13.69
C ASN A 109 4.81 15.50 12.38
N TYR A 110 3.88 16.38 12.05
CA TYR A 110 3.12 16.30 10.79
C TYR A 110 4.07 16.28 9.60
N ASN A 111 4.96 17.28 9.51
CA ASN A 111 5.94 17.37 8.44
C ASN A 111 6.84 16.12 8.37
N ARG A 112 7.18 15.51 9.51
CA ARG A 112 7.93 14.24 9.53
C ARG A 112 7.13 13.08 8.96
N TRP A 113 5.82 12.99 9.25
CA TRP A 113 4.97 11.94 8.71
C TRP A 113 4.80 12.09 7.19
N VAL A 114 4.54 13.30 6.70
CA VAL A 114 4.41 13.59 5.27
C VAL A 114 5.72 13.28 4.53
N ASN A 115 6.87 13.70 5.04
CA ASN A 115 8.17 13.37 4.44
C ASN A 115 8.41 11.86 4.37
N ARG A 116 8.14 11.12 5.45
CA ARG A 116 8.31 9.65 5.47
C ARG A 116 7.34 8.92 4.55
N LEU A 117 6.15 9.46 4.34
CA LEU A 117 5.18 8.94 3.39
C LEU A 117 5.69 9.16 1.96
N ARG A 118 6.05 10.39 1.61
CA ARG A 118 6.68 10.74 0.33
C ARG A 118 7.88 9.85 0.01
N ASP A 119 8.82 9.72 0.94
CA ASP A 119 10.03 8.91 0.73
C ASP A 119 9.70 7.43 0.47
N ASN A 120 8.63 6.91 1.09
CA ASN A 120 8.14 5.56 0.80
C ASN A 120 7.50 5.46 -0.58
N VAL A 121 6.69 6.44 -1.00
CA VAL A 121 6.14 6.44 -2.37
C VAL A 121 7.27 6.43 -3.39
N LEU A 122 8.28 7.28 -3.20
CA LEU A 122 9.48 7.32 -4.07
C LEU A 122 10.23 5.98 -4.05
N LYS A 123 10.37 5.35 -2.88
CA LYS A 123 10.96 4.02 -2.77
C LYS A 123 10.17 2.99 -3.60
N GLU A 124 8.84 2.96 -3.47
CA GLU A 124 7.98 2.04 -4.22
C GLU A 124 8.04 2.29 -5.74
N LEU A 125 8.15 3.55 -6.16
CA LEU A 125 8.34 3.91 -7.58
C LEU A 125 9.75 3.59 -8.10
N SER A 126 10.77 3.63 -7.23
CA SER A 126 12.17 3.32 -7.57
C SER A 126 12.45 1.82 -7.70
N ILE A 127 11.53 0.96 -7.25
CA ILE A 127 11.57 -0.47 -7.57
C ILE A 127 11.26 -0.59 -9.07
N ASP A 128 12.33 -0.65 -9.86
CA ASP A 128 12.33 -0.63 -11.33
C ASP A 128 11.31 -1.63 -11.90
N PRO A 129 10.34 -1.20 -12.73
CA PRO A 129 9.39 -2.11 -13.39
C PRO A 129 10.07 -3.18 -14.28
N ASN A 130 11.34 -3.00 -14.68
CA ASN A 130 12.12 -4.03 -15.39
C ASN A 130 12.68 -5.12 -14.46
N ILE A 131 12.77 -4.90 -13.14
CA ILE A 131 13.07 -5.97 -12.17
C ILE A 131 11.93 -7.00 -12.15
N GLU A 132 10.70 -6.64 -12.52
CA GLU A 132 9.58 -7.57 -12.71
C GLU A 132 9.79 -8.48 -13.93
N ALA A 133 10.37 -7.97 -15.01
CA ALA A 133 10.74 -8.76 -16.19
C ALA A 133 11.94 -9.67 -15.94
N LEU A 134 12.93 -9.21 -15.16
CA LEU A 134 14.12 -10.00 -14.82
C LEU A 134 13.84 -11.09 -13.76
N ASN A 135 12.88 -10.88 -12.86
CA ASN A 135 12.44 -11.93 -11.92
C ASN A 135 11.67 -13.07 -12.61
N ASN A 136 11.18 -12.87 -13.84
CA ASN A 136 10.60 -13.94 -14.68
C ASN A 136 11.66 -14.80 -15.40
N LEU A 137 12.94 -14.43 -15.32
CA LEU A 137 14.07 -15.26 -15.73
C LEU A 137 14.69 -15.87 -14.47
N GLY A 138 14.09 -16.97 -14.01
CA GLY A 138 14.41 -17.60 -12.74
C GLY A 138 15.91 -17.80 -12.50
N ALA A 139 16.48 -17.02 -11.58
CA ALA A 139 17.85 -17.21 -11.13
C ALA A 139 18.11 -16.55 -9.78
N VAL A 140 17.29 -16.80 -8.76
CA VAL A 140 17.77 -16.77 -7.37
C VAL A 140 16.98 -17.78 -6.53
N LYS A 141 17.58 -18.93 -6.23
CA LYS A 141 17.15 -19.75 -5.09
C LYS A 141 17.56 -18.98 -3.82
N ARG A 142 16.58 -18.52 -3.04
CA ARG A 142 16.77 -17.98 -1.68
C ARG A 142 15.82 -18.72 -0.75
N ASP A 143 16.37 -19.12 0.38
CA ASP A 143 15.83 -19.88 1.52
C ASP A 143 14.33 -20.13 1.47
N VAL A 144 13.97 -21.39 1.19
CA VAL A 144 12.58 -21.86 1.20
C VAL A 144 12.18 -22.05 2.66
N GLU A 145 11.69 -20.97 3.27
CA GLU A 145 10.66 -21.11 4.29
C GLU A 145 9.43 -21.73 3.60
N SER A 146 8.79 -22.71 4.23
CA SER A 146 7.74 -23.50 3.58
C SER A 146 6.60 -22.59 3.08
N PRO A 147 6.03 -22.86 1.90
CA PRO A 147 4.93 -22.05 1.37
C PRO A 147 3.78 -22.00 2.37
N SER A 148 3.27 -20.80 2.59
CA SER A 148 2.09 -20.56 3.42
C SER A 148 0.85 -20.43 2.55
N TYR A 149 -0.28 -20.90 3.06
CA TYR A 149 -1.55 -20.92 2.34
C TYR A 149 -2.57 -20.08 3.11
N PHE A 150 -3.21 -19.15 2.40
CA PHE A 150 -4.17 -18.23 2.99
C PHE A 150 -5.45 -18.16 2.16
N ALA A 151 -6.55 -17.75 2.80
CA ALA A 151 -7.84 -17.58 2.14
C ALA A 151 -7.75 -16.52 1.03
N PHE A 152 -8.04 -16.90 -0.20
CA PHE A 152 -8.00 -16.00 -1.36
C PHE A 152 -9.04 -14.91 -1.29
N GLN A 153 -10.24 -15.26 -0.82
CA GLN A 153 -11.37 -14.35 -0.72
C GLN A 153 -11.08 -13.16 0.21
N GLU A 154 -10.35 -13.38 1.31
CA GLU A 154 -9.92 -12.30 2.22
C GLU A 154 -9.07 -11.25 1.48
N GLY A 155 -8.18 -11.68 0.56
CA GLY A 155 -7.38 -10.77 -0.25
C GLY A 155 -8.21 -9.98 -1.26
N VAL A 156 -9.16 -10.64 -1.94
CA VAL A 156 -10.10 -10.00 -2.88
C VAL A 156 -10.95 -8.95 -2.17
N GLU A 157 -11.52 -9.30 -1.01
CA GLU A 157 -12.35 -8.40 -0.20
C GLU A 157 -11.57 -7.17 0.26
N ARG A 158 -10.40 -7.38 0.88
CA ARG A 158 -9.56 -6.27 1.34
C ARG A 158 -9.11 -5.38 0.19
N ALA A 159 -8.81 -5.94 -0.99
CA ALA A 159 -8.43 -5.14 -2.15
C ALA A 159 -9.58 -4.30 -2.69
N THR A 160 -10.79 -4.87 -2.68
CA THR A 160 -12.01 -4.17 -3.12
C THR A 160 -12.37 -3.05 -2.14
N GLN A 161 -12.33 -3.33 -0.83
CA GLN A 161 -12.56 -2.33 0.22
C GLN A 161 -11.54 -1.18 0.17
N ALA A 162 -10.28 -1.50 -0.15
CA ALA A 162 -9.22 -0.52 -0.34
C ALA A 162 -9.30 0.24 -1.69
N GLY A 163 -10.28 -0.05 -2.55
CA GLY A 163 -10.42 0.55 -3.88
C GLY A 163 -9.28 0.21 -4.86
N LEU A 164 -8.50 -0.85 -4.57
CA LEU A 164 -7.49 -1.38 -5.48
C LEU A 164 -8.14 -2.21 -6.59
N LEU A 165 -9.18 -2.97 -6.24
CA LEU A 165 -10.08 -3.61 -7.18
C LEU A 165 -11.35 -2.79 -7.26
N ASP A 166 -11.81 -2.50 -8.47
CA ASP A 166 -13.00 -1.67 -8.68
C ASP A 166 -14.28 -2.50 -8.87
N GLY A 167 -14.20 -3.81 -8.64
CA GLY A 167 -15.33 -4.74 -8.74
C GLY A 167 -15.77 -5.05 -10.18
N SER A 168 -15.15 -4.45 -11.20
CA SER A 168 -15.53 -4.69 -12.60
C SER A 168 -15.05 -6.05 -13.12
N ILE A 169 -14.05 -6.64 -12.47
CA ILE A 169 -13.45 -7.93 -12.83
C ILE A 169 -13.70 -8.92 -11.69
N GLN A 170 -14.32 -10.04 -12.01
CA GLN A 170 -14.55 -11.13 -11.05
C GLN A 170 -13.35 -12.10 -11.04
N PHE A 171 -12.99 -12.64 -9.88
CA PHE A 171 -11.84 -13.53 -9.71
C PHE A 171 -12.29 -14.88 -9.15
N TYR A 172 -11.96 -15.96 -9.85
CA TYR A 172 -12.31 -17.31 -9.45
C TYR A 172 -11.09 -18.22 -9.41
N LEU A 173 -10.83 -18.83 -8.25
CA LEU A 173 -9.81 -19.86 -8.12
C LEU A 173 -10.20 -21.12 -8.90
N SER A 174 -9.19 -21.89 -9.29
CA SER A 174 -9.39 -23.20 -9.90
C SER A 174 -10.15 -24.12 -8.94
N GLY A 175 -11.29 -24.65 -9.41
CA GLY A 175 -12.19 -25.45 -8.59
C GLY A 175 -13.34 -24.67 -7.94
N GLN A 176 -13.36 -23.33 -8.03
CA GLN A 176 -14.54 -22.55 -7.66
C GLN A 176 -15.62 -22.63 -8.74
N PRO A 177 -16.91 -22.61 -8.34
CA PRO A 177 -18.00 -22.51 -9.31
C PRO A 177 -17.94 -21.15 -10.02
N VAL A 178 -17.91 -21.19 -11.35
CA VAL A 178 -17.96 -20.00 -12.21
C VAL A 178 -19.40 -19.86 -12.72
N PRO A 179 -20.04 -18.68 -12.56
CA PRO A 179 -21.39 -18.46 -13.05
C PRO A 179 -21.42 -18.35 -14.58
N GLY A 180 -22.47 -18.91 -15.17
CA GLY A 180 -22.75 -18.75 -16.59
C GLY A 180 -21.79 -19.49 -17.51
N SER A 181 -21.73 -19.04 -18.77
CA SER A 181 -20.82 -19.62 -19.77
C SER A 181 -19.61 -18.71 -19.97
N ALA A 182 -18.41 -19.32 -20.03
CA ALA A 182 -17.14 -18.60 -20.19
C ALA A 182 -16.67 -18.59 -21.64
N HIS A 183 -16.51 -17.39 -22.22
CA HIS A 183 -15.78 -17.22 -23.48
C HIS A 183 -14.30 -16.93 -23.18
N HIS A 184 -13.42 -17.87 -23.52
CA HIS A 184 -11.99 -17.77 -23.25
C HIS A 184 -11.29 -16.83 -24.21
N ILE A 185 -10.50 -15.90 -23.65
CA ILE A 185 -9.73 -14.93 -24.43
C ILE A 185 -8.25 -15.36 -24.47
N ARG A 186 -7.59 -15.43 -23.31
CA ARG A 186 -6.19 -15.88 -23.19
C ARG A 186 -5.78 -16.14 -21.75
N THR A 187 -4.73 -16.94 -21.59
CA THR A 187 -4.01 -17.06 -20.33
C THR A 187 -3.31 -15.77 -19.94
N VAL A 188 -3.28 -15.50 -18.63
CA VAL A 188 -2.48 -14.44 -18.02
C VAL A 188 -1.72 -14.96 -16.80
N THR A 189 -0.57 -14.37 -16.52
CA THR A 189 0.17 -14.58 -15.28
C THR A 189 0.44 -13.24 -14.59
N SER A 190 0.57 -13.29 -13.27
CA SER A 190 1.02 -12.18 -12.44
C SER A 190 1.97 -12.70 -11.37
N SER A 191 3.10 -12.03 -11.16
CA SER A 191 4.00 -12.33 -10.06
C SER A 191 4.32 -11.04 -9.32
N ARG A 192 4.06 -11.00 -8.02
CA ARG A 192 4.25 -9.80 -7.20
C ARG A 192 5.02 -10.14 -5.95
N LYS A 193 5.98 -9.27 -5.63
CA LYS A 193 6.77 -9.30 -4.41
C LYS A 193 6.48 -8.05 -3.62
N THR A 194 6.49 -8.15 -2.31
CA THR A 194 6.38 -7.01 -1.39
C THR A 194 7.43 -7.12 -0.31
N ASN A 195 7.82 -5.97 0.23
CA ASN A 195 8.62 -5.90 1.44
C ASN A 195 7.83 -6.50 2.62
N GLY A 196 8.43 -7.47 3.31
CA GLY A 196 7.89 -8.10 4.52
C GLY A 196 8.37 -7.45 5.82
N ALA A 197 9.37 -6.55 5.75
CA ALA A 197 9.94 -5.92 6.95
C ALA A 197 8.87 -5.13 7.72
N ASN A 198 8.76 -5.39 9.03
CA ASN A 198 7.78 -4.82 9.96
C ASN A 198 6.30 -5.19 9.71
N LYS A 199 6.01 -6.28 8.99
CA LYS A 199 4.65 -6.82 8.79
C LYS A 199 4.56 -8.27 9.28
N SER A 200 3.35 -8.74 9.58
CA SER A 200 3.11 -10.18 9.74
C SER A 200 3.22 -10.87 8.38
N ASP A 201 3.61 -12.15 8.35
CA ASP A 201 3.67 -12.92 7.09
C ASP A 201 2.32 -12.94 6.38
N LYS A 202 1.23 -13.07 7.14
CA LYS A 202 -0.14 -13.02 6.59
C LYS A 202 -0.42 -11.68 5.90
N ASP A 203 -0.11 -10.55 6.53
CA ASP A 203 -0.38 -9.24 5.93
C ASP A 203 0.52 -8.96 4.73
N ALA A 204 1.78 -9.40 4.79
CA ALA A 204 2.69 -9.32 3.65
C ALA A 204 2.18 -10.18 2.48
N CYS A 205 1.68 -11.38 2.74
CA CYS A 205 1.10 -12.27 1.73
C CYS A 205 -0.19 -11.73 1.14
N ILE A 206 -1.09 -11.20 1.97
CA ILE A 206 -2.31 -10.54 1.50
C ILE A 206 -1.92 -9.38 0.59
N TRP A 207 -0.98 -8.53 0.98
CA TRP A 207 -0.53 -7.41 0.14
C TRP A 207 0.03 -7.87 -1.22
N ALA A 208 0.85 -8.93 -1.22
CA ALA A 208 1.36 -9.53 -2.45
C ALA A 208 0.22 -10.06 -3.34
N LEU A 209 -0.79 -10.71 -2.74
CA LEU A 209 -1.98 -11.18 -3.45
C LEU A 209 -2.77 -10.01 -4.05
N GLN A 210 -3.07 -8.97 -3.28
CA GLN A 210 -3.81 -7.79 -3.74
C GLN A 210 -3.10 -7.15 -4.95
N SER A 211 -1.77 -7.03 -4.87
CA SER A 211 -0.95 -6.54 -5.98
C SER A 211 -1.07 -7.42 -7.22
N ALA A 212 -1.15 -8.75 -7.04
CA ALA A 212 -1.26 -9.70 -8.15
C ALA A 212 -2.64 -9.57 -8.81
N LEU A 213 -3.70 -9.46 -8.00
CA LEU A 213 -5.07 -9.25 -8.46
C LEU A 213 -5.23 -7.93 -9.24
N VAL A 214 -4.60 -6.83 -8.82
CA VAL A 214 -4.64 -5.55 -9.56
C VAL A 214 -4.00 -5.68 -10.95
N ALA A 215 -2.92 -6.47 -11.06
CA ALA A 215 -2.28 -6.74 -12.35
C ALA A 215 -3.19 -7.59 -13.25
N LEU A 216 -3.85 -8.61 -12.68
CA LEU A 216 -4.84 -9.42 -13.39
C LEU A 216 -6.04 -8.57 -13.83
N GLN A 217 -6.57 -7.68 -12.98
CA GLN A 217 -7.63 -6.73 -13.32
C GLN A 217 -7.23 -5.86 -14.52
N SER A 218 -6.03 -5.28 -14.47
CA SER A 218 -5.51 -4.42 -15.54
C SER A 218 -5.39 -5.19 -16.86
N ALA A 219 -4.91 -6.44 -16.81
CA ALA A 219 -4.80 -7.30 -17.98
C ALA A 219 -6.17 -7.73 -18.53
N ALA A 220 -7.14 -8.02 -17.66
CA ALA A 220 -8.51 -8.36 -18.01
C ALA A 220 -9.20 -7.21 -18.73
N LYS A 221 -9.17 -6.01 -18.15
CA LYS A 221 -9.71 -4.78 -18.77
C LYS A 221 -9.12 -4.49 -20.13
N LYS A 222 -7.78 -4.56 -20.25
CA LYS A 222 -7.08 -4.35 -21.53
C LYS A 222 -7.49 -5.37 -22.59
N ALA A 223 -7.89 -6.57 -22.20
CA ALA A 223 -8.32 -7.64 -23.09
C ALA A 223 -9.85 -7.66 -23.34
N GLY A 224 -10.62 -6.75 -22.73
CA GLY A 224 -12.09 -6.78 -22.81
C GLY A 224 -12.74 -7.92 -22.01
N ALA A 225 -12.00 -8.54 -21.09
CA ALA A 225 -12.50 -9.57 -20.19
C ALA A 225 -13.27 -8.95 -19.01
N ASN A 226 -14.24 -9.68 -18.44
CA ASN A 226 -14.96 -9.30 -17.22
C ASN A 226 -14.68 -10.24 -16.04
N ALA A 227 -13.92 -11.31 -16.25
CA ALA A 227 -13.49 -12.21 -15.20
C ALA A 227 -12.11 -12.83 -15.48
N VAL A 228 -11.48 -13.29 -14.41
CA VAL A 228 -10.31 -14.16 -14.44
C VAL A 228 -10.69 -15.44 -13.71
N ILE A 229 -10.72 -16.56 -14.43
CA ILE A 229 -11.09 -17.87 -13.89
C ILE A 229 -9.89 -18.81 -13.88
N ASP A 230 -10.08 -20.00 -13.32
CA ASP A 230 -9.05 -21.04 -13.21
C ASP A 230 -7.76 -20.51 -12.57
N ILE A 231 -7.90 -19.58 -11.60
CA ILE A 231 -6.75 -18.97 -10.95
C ILE A 231 -6.04 -20.04 -10.12
N ALA A 232 -4.75 -20.21 -10.38
CA ALA A 232 -3.87 -21.15 -9.69
C ALA A 232 -2.61 -20.43 -9.26
N SER A 233 -2.06 -20.79 -8.09
CA SER A 233 -0.77 -20.26 -7.66
C SER A 233 0.35 -21.00 -8.39
N ILE A 234 1.40 -20.27 -8.78
CA ILE A 234 2.56 -20.85 -9.46
C ILE A 234 3.58 -21.26 -8.39
N ASP A 235 3.82 -22.56 -8.25
CA ASP A 235 4.79 -23.14 -7.33
C ASP A 235 5.97 -23.73 -8.10
N GLN A 236 7.06 -22.97 -8.20
CA GLN A 236 8.29 -23.33 -8.93
C GLN A 236 8.06 -23.78 -10.39
N ARG A 237 7.71 -25.05 -10.61
CA ARG A 237 7.48 -25.69 -11.91
C ARG A 237 6.06 -26.26 -12.09
N SER A 238 5.19 -26.14 -11.09
CA SER A 238 3.82 -26.65 -11.12
C SER A 238 2.79 -25.56 -10.76
N LEU A 239 1.52 -25.90 -10.93
CA LEU A 239 0.40 -25.07 -10.50
C LEU A 239 -0.20 -25.68 -9.23
N TYR A 240 -0.25 -24.89 -8.16
CA TYR A 240 -1.06 -25.18 -6.99
C TYR A 240 -2.49 -24.71 -7.25
N LYS A 241 -3.43 -25.66 -7.23
CA LYS A 241 -4.86 -25.43 -7.47
C LYS A 241 -5.61 -25.79 -6.19
N ASP A 242 -6.37 -24.83 -5.67
CA ASP A 242 -7.25 -25.00 -4.53
C ASP A 242 -8.42 -24.02 -4.70
N ALA A 243 -9.62 -24.42 -4.29
CA ALA A 243 -10.82 -23.61 -4.48
C ALA A 243 -10.97 -22.49 -3.44
N ASN A 244 -10.14 -22.46 -2.40
CA ASN A 244 -10.26 -21.51 -1.28
C ASN A 244 -8.97 -20.75 -1.02
N ASN A 245 -7.82 -21.38 -1.20
CA ASN A 245 -6.54 -20.87 -0.77
C ASN A 245 -5.61 -20.53 -1.93
N TYR A 246 -4.74 -19.54 -1.72
CA TYR A 246 -3.60 -19.26 -2.59
C TYR A 246 -2.30 -19.55 -1.87
N GLN A 247 -1.26 -19.85 -2.63
CA GLN A 247 0.09 -20.02 -2.11
C GLN A 247 0.80 -18.67 -2.05
N CYS A 248 1.43 -18.41 -0.91
CA CYS A 248 2.37 -17.33 -0.71
C CYS A 248 3.72 -17.88 -0.27
N ASN A 249 4.80 -17.35 -0.85
CA ASN A 249 6.14 -17.56 -0.32
C ASN A 249 6.52 -16.33 0.49
N ALA A 250 6.34 -16.41 1.81
CA ALA A 250 6.84 -15.44 2.76
C ALA A 250 8.24 -15.85 3.22
N GLY A 251 9.08 -14.87 3.47
CA GLY A 251 10.35 -15.01 4.17
C GLY A 251 10.71 -13.71 4.87
N THR A 252 11.78 -13.74 5.66
CA THR A 252 12.23 -12.66 6.56
C THR A 252 12.22 -11.25 5.96
N PHE A 253 12.40 -11.13 4.64
CA PHE A 253 12.50 -9.84 3.95
C PHE A 253 11.39 -9.59 2.92
N MET A 254 10.73 -10.63 2.43
CA MET A 254 9.80 -10.50 1.30
C MET A 254 8.68 -11.52 1.36
N ALA A 255 7.49 -11.10 0.97
CA ALA A 255 6.41 -12.01 0.60
C ALA A 255 6.18 -11.95 -0.90
N SER A 256 5.81 -13.08 -1.49
CA SER A 256 5.56 -13.17 -2.92
C SER A 256 4.37 -14.07 -3.24
N VAL A 257 3.60 -13.64 -4.22
CA VAL A 257 2.44 -14.36 -4.76
C VAL A 257 2.57 -14.35 -6.27
N ALA A 258 2.54 -15.54 -6.86
CA ALA A 258 2.54 -15.73 -8.29
C ALA A 258 1.27 -16.49 -8.69
N LEU A 259 0.49 -15.93 -9.60
CA LEU A 259 -0.78 -16.47 -10.07
C LEU A 259 -0.75 -16.66 -11.58
N ARG A 260 -1.41 -17.72 -12.03
CA ARG A 260 -1.85 -17.93 -13.42
C ARG A 260 -3.37 -17.94 -13.42
N GLY A 261 -4.01 -17.40 -14.45
CA GLY A 261 -5.44 -17.56 -14.68
C GLY A 261 -5.79 -17.42 -16.16
N GLU A 262 -7.07 -17.57 -16.48
CA GLU A 262 -7.62 -17.41 -17.82
C GLU A 262 -8.54 -16.18 -17.85
N LEU A 263 -8.25 -15.25 -18.77
CA LEU A 263 -9.11 -14.09 -19.02
C LEU A 263 -10.33 -14.55 -19.80
N VAL A 264 -11.52 -14.25 -19.29
CA VAL A 264 -12.77 -14.66 -19.91
C VAL A 264 -13.82 -13.55 -19.90
N THR A 265 -14.79 -13.69 -20.80
CA THR A 265 -16.06 -12.98 -20.72
C THR A 265 -17.13 -13.97 -20.26
N LEU A 266 -17.67 -13.78 -19.06
CA LEU A 266 -18.83 -14.50 -18.55
C LEU A 266 -20.12 -13.88 -19.10
N LYS A 267 -21.06 -14.75 -19.49
CA LYS A 267 -22.41 -14.39 -19.95
C LYS A 267 -23.47 -14.84 -18.96
#